data_AF-A0D8I2-F1
#
_entry.id   AF-A0D8I2-F1
#
_cell.length_a   1.000
_cell.length_b   1.000
_cell.length_c   1.000
_cell.angle_alpha   90.00
_cell.angle_beta   90.00
_cell.angle_gamma   90.00
#
_symmetry.space_group_name_H-M   'P 1'
#
loop_
_entity.id
_entity.type
_entity.pdbx_description
1 polymer ?
#
loop_
_entity_poly.entity_id
_entity_poly.type
_entity_poly.pdbx_seq_one_letter_code
_entity_poly.pdbx_strand_id
1 'polypeptide(L)'
;MQMIQQCLVFLSLLLIALSQDCLDQDGNAVDWWFILKMPGSRKFGWSGLDYFYCDSVNDCDEFDLQQDDLDSEDSPLIRTIRPINFKEKDVLSLLWSDQPNDSLDYPNNAHSKGIMRASLNGNNKAFIISHSTPRFPKLNSEGEIDDTVEDNFHRNGQHFMCLSTTTSDIDEYLAKLYIEAEISIYQHSSTPDKASKFREFRNLVDLWATRKSSKRTSGSSVYTKSRELKKQMTFETRGGQTFEIFSKNENYRKDFYANVVAPYLKQDFVLESWVRQYKVKGLQEADCDNRYKTLSNEVVKFTGYQDDELIEFEYRYTKDHSKYGITLPRDSASAGASFITNTQHTLKGQIFASNQHSRKREEQVFIGGDDETMDDGKLLGRKRNRDEDSEEPTSRKRKREDGKTSSKKPKVIHEKYVCISDLNRQPSQWERGGLVYCFYNEGLWTVIKEAFIGIQECEEEDELEIDG
;
A
#
# COMPACT_ATOMS: atom_id res chain seq x y z
N MET A 1 -3.84 41.85 -4.07
CA MET A 1 -3.40 40.56 -4.66
C MET A 1 -2.57 39.74 -3.68
N GLN A 2 -1.48 40.28 -3.13
CA GLN A 2 -0.59 39.57 -2.20
C GLN A 2 -1.28 39.05 -0.93
N MET A 3 -2.17 39.84 -0.32
CA MET A 3 -2.99 39.41 0.84
C MET A 3 -3.98 38.28 0.50
N ILE A 4 -4.58 38.31 -0.70
CA ILE A 4 -5.51 37.26 -1.16
C ILE A 4 -4.73 35.97 -1.41
N GLN A 5 -3.55 36.06 -2.02
CA GLN A 5 -2.65 34.93 -2.24
C GLN A 5 -2.16 34.33 -0.93
N GLN A 6 -1.78 35.16 0.05
CA GLN A 6 -1.42 34.71 1.41
C GLN A 6 -2.60 34.06 2.14
N CYS A 7 -3.82 34.61 2.03
CA CYS A 7 -5.01 33.98 2.60
C CYS A 7 -5.37 32.66 1.92
N LEU A 8 -5.20 32.54 0.59
CA LEU A 8 -5.45 31.30 -0.15
C LEU A 8 -4.43 30.22 0.21
N VAL A 9 -3.15 30.58 0.35
CA VAL A 9 -2.09 29.67 0.83
C VAL A 9 -2.35 29.25 2.28
N PHE A 10 -2.77 30.17 3.14
CA PHE A 10 -3.10 29.82 4.53
C PHE A 10 -4.34 28.94 4.63
N LEU A 11 -5.34 29.17 3.78
CA LEU A 11 -6.55 28.35 3.71
C LEU A 11 -6.26 26.97 3.13
N SER A 12 -5.39 26.86 2.11
CA SER A 12 -4.98 25.55 1.57
C SER A 12 -4.17 24.76 2.60
N LEU A 13 -3.23 25.40 3.31
CA LEU A 13 -2.49 24.78 4.40
C LEU A 13 -3.42 24.33 5.55
N LEU A 14 -4.45 25.11 5.87
CA LEU A 14 -5.46 24.74 6.88
C LEU A 14 -6.32 23.54 6.41
N LEU A 15 -6.69 23.49 5.13
CA LEU A 15 -7.45 22.38 4.55
C LEU A 15 -6.63 21.08 4.50
N ILE A 16 -5.33 21.17 4.20
CA ILE A 16 -4.38 20.04 4.23
C ILE A 16 -4.23 19.52 5.66
N ALA A 17 -4.09 20.41 6.66
CA ALA A 17 -4.01 20.03 8.09
C ALA A 17 -5.30 19.37 8.62
N LEU A 18 -6.42 19.48 7.90
CA LEU A 18 -7.73 18.93 8.25
C LEU A 18 -8.16 17.76 7.35
N SER A 19 -7.32 17.35 6.39
CA SER A 19 -7.63 16.23 5.51
C SER A 19 -7.52 14.92 6.28
N GLN A 20 -8.57 14.10 6.22
CA GLN A 20 -8.60 12.75 6.81
C GLN A 20 -8.58 11.70 5.70
N ASP A 21 -7.80 12.01 4.66
CA ASP A 21 -7.65 11.27 3.43
C ASP A 21 -6.18 10.94 3.24
N CYS A 22 -5.89 9.92 2.43
CA CYS A 22 -4.56 9.71 1.90
C CYS A 22 -4.14 10.93 1.08
N LEU A 23 -2.91 11.40 1.27
CA LEU A 23 -2.36 12.55 0.56
C LEU A 23 -1.27 12.10 -0.41
N ASP A 24 -1.23 12.70 -1.60
CA ASP A 24 -0.14 12.56 -2.58
C ASP A 24 1.04 13.49 -2.26
N GLN A 25 2.05 13.52 -3.14
CA GLN A 25 3.26 14.34 -3.02
C GLN A 25 2.96 15.86 -2.96
N ASP A 26 1.87 16.28 -3.61
CA ASP A 26 1.47 17.68 -3.76
C ASP A 26 0.50 18.11 -2.65
N GLY A 27 0.13 17.16 -1.78
CA GLY A 27 -0.81 17.36 -0.69
C GLY A 27 -2.28 17.30 -1.10
N ASN A 28 -2.59 16.81 -2.31
CA ASN A 28 -3.96 16.55 -2.72
C ASN A 28 -4.48 15.26 -2.10
N ALA A 29 -5.79 15.22 -1.83
CA ALA A 29 -6.44 14.02 -1.36
C ALA A 29 -6.60 13.02 -2.52
N VAL A 30 -6.10 11.80 -2.32
CA VAL A 30 -6.24 10.67 -3.24
C VAL A 30 -7.04 9.55 -2.58
N ASP A 31 -7.64 8.68 -3.39
CA ASP A 31 -8.46 7.59 -2.88
C ASP A 31 -7.62 6.47 -2.26
N TRP A 32 -6.49 6.16 -2.87
CA TRP A 32 -5.50 5.25 -2.31
C TRP A 32 -4.14 5.54 -2.93
N TRP A 33 -3.08 5.12 -2.25
CA TRP A 33 -1.74 5.08 -2.80
C TRP A 33 -0.95 3.87 -2.30
N PHE A 34 0.07 3.48 -3.06
CA PHE A 34 0.98 2.39 -2.75
C PHE A 34 2.44 2.85 -2.88
N ILE A 35 3.25 2.50 -1.89
CA ILE A 35 4.67 2.80 -1.82
C ILE A 35 5.46 1.50 -1.65
N LEU A 36 6.51 1.33 -2.45
CA LEU A 36 7.61 0.38 -2.17
C LEU A 36 8.90 1.14 -1.92
N LYS A 37 9.33 1.15 -0.66
CA LYS A 37 10.64 1.66 -0.24
C LYS A 37 11.71 0.61 -0.55
N MET A 38 12.80 1.01 -1.18
CA MET A 38 13.92 0.13 -1.52
C MET A 38 14.85 -0.10 -0.31
N PRO A 39 15.62 -1.21 -0.27
CA PRO A 39 16.61 -1.46 0.78
C PRO A 39 17.86 -0.59 0.61
N GLY A 40 18.47 -0.20 1.72
CA GLY A 40 19.76 0.50 1.71
C GLY A 40 20.92 -0.43 1.37
N SER A 41 21.90 0.10 0.63
CA SER A 41 23.10 -0.65 0.21
C SER A 41 24.31 0.27 0.06
N ARG A 42 25.32 0.10 0.93
CA ARG A 42 26.60 0.80 0.77
C ARG A 42 27.34 0.44 -0.52
N LYS A 43 27.14 -0.79 -1.03
CA LYS A 43 27.80 -1.27 -2.25
C LYS A 43 27.28 -0.54 -3.49
N PHE A 44 25.97 -0.28 -3.52
CA PHE A 44 25.28 0.29 -4.68
C PHE A 44 24.91 1.76 -4.49
N GLY A 45 25.16 2.34 -3.32
CA GLY A 45 24.85 3.74 -3.02
C GLY A 45 23.41 4.00 -2.59
N TRP A 46 22.55 2.98 -2.50
CA TRP A 46 21.14 3.13 -2.13
C TRP A 46 20.99 3.63 -0.69
N SER A 47 20.21 4.69 -0.51
CA SER A 47 19.97 5.34 0.79
C SER A 47 19.13 4.44 1.70
N GLY A 48 18.27 3.62 1.09
CA GLY A 48 17.23 2.86 1.79
C GLY A 48 16.04 3.72 2.19
N LEU A 49 15.98 4.95 1.68
CA LEU A 49 14.85 5.87 1.70
C LEU A 49 14.26 6.07 0.29
N ASP A 50 15.01 5.67 -0.75
CA ASP A 50 14.53 5.62 -2.14
C ASP A 50 13.22 4.82 -2.21
N TYR A 51 12.21 5.32 -2.93
CA TYR A 51 10.92 4.67 -3.00
C TYR A 51 10.22 4.84 -4.34
N PHE A 52 9.49 3.79 -4.73
CA PHE A 52 8.55 3.82 -5.84
C PHE A 52 7.15 4.16 -5.31
N TYR A 53 6.39 4.93 -6.08
CA TYR A 53 5.05 5.40 -5.73
C TYR A 53 4.09 5.27 -6.89
N CYS A 54 2.83 4.96 -6.57
CA CYS A 54 1.70 5.20 -7.45
C CYS A 54 0.41 5.39 -6.63
N ASP A 55 -0.64 5.89 -7.28
CA ASP A 55 -1.89 6.22 -6.62
C ASP A 55 -3.13 6.03 -7.51
N SER A 56 -4.27 6.38 -6.93
CA SER A 56 -5.58 6.31 -7.58
C SER A 56 -5.82 7.33 -8.71
N VAL A 57 -4.99 8.36 -8.86
CA VAL A 57 -5.21 9.44 -9.85
C VAL A 57 -4.95 8.93 -11.26
N ASN A 58 -3.87 8.15 -11.44
CA ASN A 58 -3.53 7.47 -12.69
C ASN A 58 -3.73 5.94 -12.62
N ASP A 59 -4.38 5.44 -11.57
CA ASP A 59 -4.62 4.00 -11.32
C ASP A 59 -3.33 3.15 -11.46
N CYS A 60 -2.20 3.67 -10.97
CA CYS A 60 -0.89 3.05 -11.13
C CYS A 60 -0.52 2.67 -12.57
N ASP A 61 -0.97 3.44 -13.57
CA ASP A 61 -0.42 3.37 -14.93
C ASP A 61 1.10 3.64 -14.93
N GLU A 62 1.58 4.41 -13.94
CA GLU A 62 2.99 4.64 -13.65
C GLU A 62 3.29 4.20 -12.20
N PHE A 63 4.42 3.52 -12.00
CA PHE A 63 4.96 3.18 -10.69
C PHE A 63 6.41 3.64 -10.64
N ASP A 64 6.59 4.88 -10.21
CA ASP A 64 7.80 5.64 -10.50
C ASP A 64 8.67 5.86 -9.27
N LEU A 65 9.98 5.83 -9.50
CA LEU A 65 10.97 6.22 -8.52
C LEU A 65 10.84 7.71 -8.22
N GLN A 66 10.59 8.02 -6.95
CA GLN A 66 10.42 9.39 -6.49
C GLN A 66 11.78 10.10 -6.33
N GLN A 67 11.77 11.42 -6.49
CA GLN A 67 12.99 12.23 -6.42
C GLN A 67 13.34 12.66 -5.00
N ASP A 68 12.39 12.60 -4.08
CA ASP A 68 12.58 12.85 -2.65
C ASP A 68 12.80 11.54 -1.87
N ASP A 69 13.29 11.66 -0.64
CA ASP A 69 13.40 10.53 0.28
C ASP A 69 12.06 10.28 0.98
N LEU A 70 11.74 9.02 1.28
CA LEU A 70 10.44 8.65 1.88
C LEU A 70 10.16 9.33 3.24
N ASP A 71 11.18 9.73 4.00
CA ASP A 71 11.04 10.45 5.26
C ASP A 71 11.05 11.98 5.10
N SER A 72 11.06 12.50 3.88
CA SER A 72 10.91 13.93 3.59
C SER A 72 9.53 14.41 4.02
N GLU A 73 9.42 15.65 4.50
CA GLU A 73 8.15 16.29 4.90
C GLU A 73 7.08 16.31 3.79
N ASP A 74 7.55 16.26 2.54
CA ASP A 74 6.74 16.32 1.34
C ASP A 74 6.34 14.95 0.79
N SER A 75 6.87 13.85 1.35
CA SER A 75 6.52 12.51 0.90
C SER A 75 5.05 12.20 1.20
N PRO A 76 4.35 11.43 0.34
CA PRO A 76 2.95 11.06 0.56
C PRO A 76 2.71 10.42 1.94
N LEU A 77 3.66 9.61 2.41
CA LEU A 77 3.61 8.95 3.73
C LEU A 77 3.64 9.99 4.86
N ILE A 78 4.66 10.85 4.90
CA ILE A 78 4.84 11.82 5.99
C ILE A 78 3.72 12.86 5.97
N ARG A 79 3.33 13.35 4.78
CA ARG A 79 2.18 14.26 4.64
C ARG A 79 0.90 13.67 5.23
N THR A 80 0.62 12.39 4.96
CA THR A 80 -0.61 11.73 5.43
C THR A 80 -0.61 11.56 6.96
N ILE A 81 0.52 11.22 7.58
CA ILE A 81 0.54 10.86 9.01
C ILE A 81 0.87 12.03 9.94
N ARG A 82 1.62 13.03 9.49
CA ARG A 82 2.06 14.16 10.31
C ARG A 82 0.91 14.95 10.99
N PRO A 83 -0.28 15.11 10.39
CA PRO A 83 -1.42 15.77 11.05
C PRO A 83 -2.02 15.00 12.23
N ILE A 84 -1.61 13.74 12.49
CA ILE A 84 -2.17 12.95 13.58
C ILE A 84 -1.82 13.56 14.94
N ASN A 85 -2.86 14.00 15.66
CA ASN A 85 -2.78 14.42 17.05
C ASN A 85 -3.66 13.53 17.92
N PHE A 86 -3.04 12.72 18.80
CA PHE A 86 -3.76 11.81 19.70
C PHE A 86 -4.53 12.52 20.83
N LYS A 87 -4.29 13.82 21.06
CA LYS A 87 -5.00 14.64 22.06
C LYS A 87 -6.28 15.27 21.48
N GLU A 88 -6.52 15.17 20.17
CA GLU A 88 -7.69 15.75 19.52
C GLU A 88 -8.98 14.95 19.82
N LYS A 89 -10.05 15.66 20.21
CA LYS A 89 -11.30 15.06 20.71
C LYS A 89 -12.30 14.68 19.61
N ASP A 90 -12.06 15.14 18.40
CA ASP A 90 -13.00 15.03 17.29
C ASP A 90 -12.52 14.04 16.22
N VAL A 91 -11.51 13.25 16.56
CA VAL A 91 -10.93 12.21 15.72
C VAL A 91 -10.61 10.98 16.55
N LEU A 92 -10.65 9.84 15.89
CA LEU A 92 -10.08 8.59 16.37
C LEU A 92 -8.76 8.41 15.65
N SER A 93 -7.66 8.31 16.37
CA SER A 93 -6.37 7.98 15.80
C SER A 93 -5.82 6.74 16.50
N LEU A 94 -5.23 5.83 15.74
CA LEU A 94 -4.78 4.53 16.23
C LEU A 94 -3.47 4.13 15.53
N LEU A 95 -2.50 3.69 16.32
CA LEU A 95 -1.30 3.01 15.84
C LEU A 95 -1.28 1.59 16.39
N TRP A 96 -1.00 0.61 15.54
CA TRP A 96 -0.77 -0.77 15.95
C TRP A 96 0.48 -1.33 15.29
N SER A 97 1.15 -2.23 16.00
CA SER A 97 2.33 -2.93 15.54
C SER A 97 2.62 -4.10 16.45
N ASP A 98 3.03 -5.23 15.88
CA ASP A 98 3.67 -6.33 16.63
C ASP A 98 5.10 -6.01 17.06
N GLN A 99 5.66 -4.89 16.57
CA GLN A 99 6.99 -4.40 16.87
C GLN A 99 7.00 -2.88 17.05
N PRO A 100 6.33 -2.34 18.09
CA PRO A 100 6.31 -0.91 18.34
C PRO A 100 7.65 -0.42 18.93
N ASN A 101 7.80 0.90 19.00
CA ASN A 101 8.96 1.53 19.62
C ASN A 101 9.06 1.18 21.11
N ASP A 102 10.29 1.06 21.61
CA ASP A 102 10.62 0.90 23.03
C ASP A 102 9.99 -0.32 23.74
N SER A 103 9.43 -1.27 23.00
CA SER A 103 8.96 -2.53 23.59
C SER A 103 10.06 -3.57 23.62
N LEU A 104 10.43 -4.02 24.82
CA LEU A 104 11.30 -5.17 25.03
C LEU A 104 10.57 -6.51 24.79
N ASP A 105 9.23 -6.48 24.78
CA ASP A 105 8.38 -7.65 24.55
C ASP A 105 7.55 -7.47 23.26
N TYR A 106 7.70 -8.41 22.34
CA TYR A 106 7.01 -8.37 21.05
C TYR A 106 5.81 -9.31 21.10
N PRO A 107 4.58 -8.79 21.05
CA PRO A 107 3.40 -9.64 21.13
C PRO A 107 3.37 -10.63 19.96
N ASN A 108 3.13 -11.90 20.25
CA ASN A 108 3.09 -12.96 19.24
C ASN A 108 1.70 -13.11 18.59
N ASN A 109 0.87 -12.07 18.60
CA ASN A 109 -0.48 -12.08 18.06
C ASN A 109 -0.45 -11.85 16.53
N ALA A 110 -1.11 -10.79 16.04
CA ALA A 110 -1.06 -10.41 14.63
C ALA A 110 0.38 -10.08 14.17
N HIS A 111 0.74 -10.37 12.91
CA HIS A 111 1.91 -9.77 12.23
C HIS A 111 1.53 -8.47 11.50
N SER A 112 0.69 -7.65 12.11
CA SER A 112 0.11 -6.47 11.47
C SER A 112 0.71 -5.20 12.04
N LYS A 113 0.89 -4.21 11.17
CA LYS A 113 1.28 -2.85 11.55
C LYS A 113 0.49 -1.85 10.73
N GLY A 114 0.12 -0.75 11.35
CA GLY A 114 -0.60 0.28 10.64
C GLY A 114 -1.01 1.48 11.47
N ILE A 115 -1.63 2.39 10.75
CA ILE A 115 -2.00 3.74 11.18
C ILE A 115 -3.42 3.98 10.71
N MET A 116 -4.27 4.51 11.58
CA MET A 116 -5.64 4.85 11.23
C MET A 116 -5.99 6.20 11.82
N ARG A 117 -6.71 7.00 11.03
CA ARG A 117 -7.31 8.25 11.50
C ARG A 117 -8.72 8.38 10.93
N ALA A 118 -9.70 8.61 11.80
CA ALA A 118 -11.10 8.71 11.43
C ALA A 118 -11.78 9.90 12.10
N SER A 119 -12.53 10.68 11.35
CA SER A 119 -13.23 11.86 11.85
C SER A 119 -14.50 11.50 12.62
N LEU A 120 -14.75 12.21 13.72
CA LEU A 120 -15.98 12.13 14.51
C LEU A 120 -16.90 13.34 14.34
N ASN A 121 -16.48 14.36 13.58
CA ASN A 121 -17.22 15.59 13.36
C ASN A 121 -18.21 15.54 12.19
N GLY A 122 -18.56 14.34 11.74
CA GLY A 122 -19.68 14.13 10.81
C GLY A 122 -19.36 14.27 9.33
N ASN A 123 -18.13 14.63 8.94
CA ASN A 123 -17.70 14.56 7.53
C ASN A 123 -17.51 13.10 7.04
N ASN A 124 -17.58 12.13 7.95
CA ASN A 124 -17.44 10.69 7.71
C ASN A 124 -16.17 10.31 6.94
N LYS A 125 -15.09 11.10 7.04
CA LYS A 125 -13.82 10.82 6.38
C LYS A 125 -12.87 10.07 7.30
N ALA A 126 -12.15 9.11 6.73
CA ALA A 126 -11.08 8.43 7.41
C ALA A 126 -10.03 7.91 6.43
N PHE A 127 -8.83 7.62 6.92
CA PHE A 127 -7.84 6.85 6.21
C PHE A 127 -7.29 5.72 7.07
N ILE A 128 -6.75 4.72 6.40
CA ILE A 128 -6.01 3.63 7.02
C ILE A 128 -4.76 3.29 6.21
N ILE A 129 -3.66 3.05 6.90
CA ILE A 129 -2.38 2.64 6.32
C ILE A 129 -2.01 1.25 6.86
N SER A 130 -1.73 0.30 5.96
CA SER A 130 -1.05 -0.95 6.28
C SER A 130 0.42 -0.85 5.84
N HIS A 131 1.34 -1.33 6.67
CA HIS A 131 2.77 -1.30 6.34
C HIS A 131 3.55 -2.46 6.96
N SER A 132 4.76 -2.71 6.44
CA SER A 132 5.64 -3.76 6.97
C SER A 132 6.72 -3.27 7.96
N THR A 133 6.89 -1.95 8.12
CA THR A 133 8.02 -1.33 8.83
C THR A 133 7.95 -1.49 10.35
N PRO A 134 8.89 -2.20 11.00
CA PRO A 134 8.96 -2.25 12.46
C PRO A 134 9.39 -0.91 13.04
N ARG A 135 8.98 -0.63 14.27
CA ARG A 135 9.34 0.59 15.01
C ARG A 135 9.00 1.89 14.25
N PHE A 136 7.82 1.90 13.63
CA PHE A 136 7.29 3.03 12.88
C PHE A 136 5.78 3.21 13.18
N PRO A 137 5.27 4.46 13.19
CA PRO A 137 6.05 5.71 13.27
C PRO A 137 6.81 5.82 14.60
N LYS A 138 7.79 6.71 14.62
CA LYS A 138 8.46 7.05 15.88
C LYS A 138 7.55 7.94 16.72
N LEU A 139 7.59 7.75 18.04
CA LEU A 139 6.89 8.60 18.99
C LEU A 139 7.89 9.35 19.88
N ASN A 140 7.63 10.63 20.13
CA ASN A 140 8.38 11.43 21.09
C ASN A 140 7.97 11.10 22.55
N SER A 141 8.61 11.75 23.53
CA SER A 141 8.32 11.53 24.96
C SER A 141 6.89 11.90 25.38
N GLU A 142 6.16 12.67 24.57
CA GLU A 142 4.75 13.01 24.78
C GLU A 142 3.79 12.04 24.09
N GLY A 143 4.30 11.04 23.38
CA GLY A 143 3.52 10.09 22.59
C GLY A 143 3.00 10.66 21.27
N GLU A 144 3.57 11.76 20.79
CA GLU A 144 3.22 12.37 19.50
C GLU A 144 4.13 11.82 18.40
N ILE A 145 3.68 11.87 17.14
CA ILE A 145 4.49 11.41 16.01
C ILE A 145 5.75 12.29 15.90
N ASP A 146 6.89 11.62 15.86
CA ASP A 146 8.18 12.16 15.48
C ASP A 146 8.39 11.79 14.01
N ASP A 147 8.57 12.80 13.16
CA ASP A 147 8.72 12.64 11.71
C ASP A 147 10.10 12.08 11.31
N THR A 148 11.02 11.93 12.27
CA THR A 148 12.28 11.23 12.05
C THR A 148 12.09 9.71 12.05
N VAL A 149 12.89 9.02 11.22
CA VAL A 149 12.90 7.56 11.15
C VAL A 149 14.04 6.94 11.97
N GLU A 150 13.86 5.68 12.37
CA GLU A 150 14.88 4.91 13.07
C GLU A 150 15.86 4.22 12.10
N ASP A 151 17.07 3.88 12.57
CA ASP A 151 18.10 3.18 11.79
C ASP A 151 17.62 1.89 11.08
N ASN A 152 16.59 1.21 11.61
CA ASN A 152 16.03 0.02 10.98
C ASN A 152 15.25 0.31 9.70
N PHE A 153 14.80 1.55 9.52
CA PHE A 153 14.00 1.99 8.38
C PHE A 153 14.77 1.85 7.07
N HIS A 154 16.08 2.15 7.08
CA HIS A 154 16.95 2.09 5.90
C HIS A 154 17.29 0.66 5.44
N ARG A 155 17.11 -0.37 6.28
CA ARG A 155 17.82 -1.65 6.08
C ARG A 155 17.23 -2.57 5.01
N ASN A 156 15.92 -2.61 4.92
CA ASN A 156 15.20 -3.58 4.08
C ASN A 156 14.15 -2.84 3.25
N GLY A 157 13.74 -3.46 2.14
CA GLY A 157 12.55 -3.04 1.41
C GLY A 157 11.33 -3.05 2.33
N GLN A 158 10.41 -2.11 2.12
CA GLN A 158 9.17 -2.01 2.90
C GLN A 158 8.04 -1.54 2.00
N HIS A 159 6.82 -1.99 2.30
CA HIS A 159 5.61 -1.46 1.66
C HIS A 159 4.83 -0.57 2.61
N PHE A 160 4.11 0.38 2.03
CA PHE A 160 3.05 1.15 2.67
C PHE A 160 1.88 1.25 1.70
N MET A 161 0.66 1.02 2.19
CA MET A 161 -0.55 1.19 1.39
C MET A 161 -1.55 2.00 2.20
N CYS A 162 -2.04 3.10 1.63
CA CYS A 162 -3.05 3.96 2.24
C CYS A 162 -4.38 3.84 1.50
N LEU A 163 -5.48 3.73 2.25
CA LEU A 163 -6.83 3.70 1.74
C LEU A 163 -7.66 4.83 2.37
N SER A 164 -8.19 5.73 1.54
CA SER A 164 -9.22 6.70 1.93
C SER A 164 -10.57 5.99 2.01
N THR A 165 -11.24 6.13 3.14
CA THR A 165 -12.49 5.43 3.45
C THR A 165 -13.39 6.32 4.31
N THR A 166 -14.36 5.70 4.98
CA THR A 166 -15.27 6.37 5.88
C THR A 166 -15.15 5.89 7.31
N THR A 167 -15.48 6.76 8.26
CA THR A 167 -15.53 6.40 9.69
C THR A 167 -16.52 5.26 9.92
N SER A 168 -17.64 5.25 9.18
CA SER A 168 -18.62 4.16 9.18
C SER A 168 -18.03 2.83 8.73
N ASP A 169 -17.30 2.79 7.61
CA ASP A 169 -16.74 1.54 7.09
C ASP A 169 -15.63 0.98 7.99
N ILE A 170 -14.86 1.86 8.63
CA ILE A 170 -13.91 1.47 9.67
C ILE A 170 -14.63 0.73 10.80
N ASP A 171 -15.70 1.30 11.35
CA ASP A 171 -16.42 0.68 12.47
C ASP A 171 -17.18 -0.59 12.04
N GLU A 172 -17.86 -0.55 10.89
CA GLU A 172 -18.72 -1.66 10.47
C GLU A 172 -17.93 -2.86 9.94
N TYR A 173 -16.79 -2.63 9.29
CA TYR A 173 -16.07 -3.66 8.56
C TYR A 173 -14.64 -3.87 9.05
N LEU A 174 -13.78 -2.85 8.93
CA LEU A 174 -12.34 -3.02 9.14
C LEU A 174 -12.01 -3.34 10.62
N ALA A 175 -12.65 -2.67 11.57
CA ALA A 175 -12.45 -2.91 13.00
C ALA A 175 -12.71 -4.38 13.37
N LYS A 176 -13.73 -5.02 12.77
CA LYS A 176 -14.02 -6.44 12.99
C LYS A 176 -12.88 -7.33 12.48
N LEU A 177 -12.32 -7.04 11.31
CA LEU A 177 -11.19 -7.80 10.78
C LEU A 177 -9.94 -7.66 11.66
N TYR A 178 -9.66 -6.46 12.17
CA TYR A 178 -8.52 -6.23 13.07
C TYR A 178 -8.71 -6.84 14.46
N ILE A 179 -9.95 -6.88 14.97
CA ILE A 179 -10.29 -7.64 16.19
C ILE A 179 -10.01 -9.12 15.96
N GLU A 180 -10.47 -9.69 14.83
CA GLU A 180 -10.22 -11.10 14.48
C GLU A 180 -8.74 -11.40 14.29
N ALA A 181 -7.98 -10.49 13.67
CA ALA A 181 -6.54 -10.63 13.50
C ALA A 181 -5.77 -10.49 14.82
N GLU A 182 -6.40 -9.94 15.85
CA GLU A 182 -5.83 -9.74 17.18
C GLU A 182 -4.65 -8.76 17.19
N ILE A 183 -4.80 -7.61 16.52
CA ILE A 183 -3.74 -6.60 16.44
C ILE A 183 -3.29 -6.07 17.81
N SER A 184 -2.04 -5.60 17.83
CA SER A 184 -1.42 -5.01 19.00
C SER A 184 -1.34 -3.50 18.84
N ILE A 185 -2.35 -2.81 19.38
CA ILE A 185 -2.36 -1.34 19.46
C ILE A 185 -1.17 -0.89 20.31
N TYR A 186 -0.62 0.30 20.15
CA TYR A 186 0.36 0.83 21.10
C TYR A 186 0.17 2.30 21.43
N GLN A 187 -0.52 3.03 20.56
CA GLN A 187 -0.92 4.40 20.77
C GLN A 187 -2.31 4.64 20.18
N HIS A 188 -3.15 5.40 20.87
CA HIS A 188 -4.48 5.75 20.39
C HIS A 188 -4.95 7.09 20.98
N SER A 189 -5.87 7.77 20.31
CA SER A 189 -6.51 8.95 20.88
C SER A 189 -7.39 8.57 22.06
N SER A 190 -7.59 9.49 23.01
CA SER A 190 -8.53 9.27 24.10
C SER A 190 -9.94 9.09 23.52
N THR A 191 -10.59 7.95 23.80
CA THR A 191 -11.94 7.64 23.31
C THR A 191 -12.92 8.72 23.76
N PRO A 192 -13.39 9.63 22.90
CA PRO A 192 -14.30 10.70 23.31
C PRO A 192 -15.69 10.13 23.60
N ASP A 193 -16.53 10.81 24.38
CA ASP A 193 -17.94 10.40 24.58
C ASP A 193 -18.69 10.18 23.24
N LYS A 194 -18.30 10.92 22.19
CA LYS A 194 -18.83 10.77 20.82
C LYS A 194 -18.48 9.43 20.15
N ALA A 195 -17.40 8.77 20.58
CA ALA A 195 -17.05 7.42 20.11
C ALA A 195 -18.08 6.37 20.55
N SER A 196 -19.03 6.73 21.44
CA SER A 196 -20.15 5.88 21.79
C SER A 196 -20.98 5.38 20.59
N LYS A 197 -20.90 6.08 19.45
CA LYS A 197 -21.57 5.67 18.21
C LYS A 197 -20.82 4.61 17.42
N PHE A 198 -19.51 4.45 17.63
CA PHE A 198 -18.63 3.53 16.91
C PHE A 198 -18.31 2.35 17.82
N ARG A 199 -19.16 1.30 17.74
CA ARG A 199 -19.15 0.21 18.72
C ARG A 199 -17.95 -0.70 18.53
N GLU A 200 -17.67 -1.10 17.30
CA GLU A 200 -16.61 -2.07 17.05
C GLU A 200 -15.23 -1.45 17.17
N PHE A 201 -15.08 -0.17 16.84
CA PHE A 201 -13.86 0.56 17.12
C PHE A 201 -13.56 0.60 18.62
N ARG A 202 -14.57 0.90 19.46
CA ARG A 202 -14.40 0.83 20.92
C ARG A 202 -14.03 -0.57 21.38
N ASN A 203 -14.70 -1.59 20.86
CA ASN A 203 -14.34 -2.98 21.14
C ASN A 203 -12.87 -3.26 20.79
N LEU A 204 -12.39 -2.77 19.65
CA LEU A 204 -11.00 -2.93 19.21
C LEU A 204 -10.01 -2.31 20.20
N VAL A 205 -10.27 -1.08 20.66
CA VAL A 205 -9.42 -0.39 21.66
C VAL A 205 -9.51 -1.04 23.05
N ASP A 206 -10.71 -1.34 23.52
CA ASP A 206 -10.97 -1.91 24.86
C ASP A 206 -10.37 -3.32 25.01
N LEU A 207 -10.47 -4.15 23.97
CA LEU A 207 -9.85 -5.49 23.94
C LEU A 207 -8.34 -5.42 24.15
N TRP A 208 -7.70 -4.38 23.64
CA TRP A 208 -6.27 -4.23 23.81
C TRP A 208 -5.89 -3.64 25.19
N ALA A 209 -6.65 -2.66 25.67
CA ALA A 209 -6.45 -2.11 27.02
C ALA A 209 -6.57 -3.19 28.11
N THR A 210 -7.52 -4.12 27.97
CA THR A 210 -7.71 -5.25 28.89
C THR A 210 -6.57 -6.28 28.83
N ARG A 211 -5.91 -6.46 27.68
CA ARG A 211 -4.72 -7.34 27.55
C ARG A 211 -3.50 -6.80 28.27
N LYS A 212 -3.32 -5.48 28.36
CA LYS A 212 -2.22 -4.83 29.10
C LYS A 212 -2.34 -4.98 30.63
N SER A 213 -3.56 -5.07 31.15
CA SER A 213 -3.80 -5.27 32.59
C SER A 213 -3.64 -6.76 32.92
N SER A 214 -2.49 -7.13 33.48
CA SER A 214 -2.04 -8.51 33.81
C SER A 214 -2.94 -9.35 34.73
N LYS A 215 -4.17 -8.93 35.04
CA LYS A 215 -5.21 -9.80 35.61
C LYS A 215 -5.82 -10.64 34.48
N ARG A 216 -5.11 -11.71 34.10
CA ARG A 216 -5.71 -12.88 33.42
C ARG A 216 -6.74 -13.51 34.37
N THR A 217 -7.91 -12.90 34.51
CA THR A 217 -9.10 -13.65 34.91
C THR A 217 -9.41 -14.61 33.76
N SER A 218 -9.21 -15.90 34.04
CA SER A 218 -9.66 -17.01 33.19
C SER A 218 -11.16 -16.84 32.91
N GLY A 219 -11.52 -16.20 31.80
CA GLY A 219 -12.94 -16.06 31.42
C GLY A 219 -13.33 -14.84 30.60
N SER A 220 -12.47 -13.82 30.41
CA SER A 220 -12.88 -12.59 29.71
C SER A 220 -11.99 -12.21 28.52
N SER A 221 -11.63 -13.18 27.70
CA SER A 221 -11.40 -12.89 26.29
C SER A 221 -12.65 -13.28 25.54
N VAL A 222 -13.45 -12.27 25.17
CA VAL A 222 -14.71 -12.49 24.45
C VAL A 222 -14.46 -13.06 23.04
N TYR A 223 -13.22 -13.03 22.53
CA TYR A 223 -12.87 -13.45 21.17
C TYR A 223 -11.81 -14.57 21.04
N THR A 224 -11.04 -14.92 22.08
CA THR A 224 -10.20 -16.14 22.05
C THR A 224 -10.97 -17.37 22.51
N LYS A 225 -11.99 -17.75 21.75
CA LYS A 225 -12.31 -19.18 21.65
C LYS A 225 -11.21 -19.82 20.81
N SER A 226 -10.84 -21.06 21.12
CA SER A 226 -9.91 -21.93 20.38
C SER A 226 -10.35 -22.25 18.94
N ARG A 227 -11.01 -21.30 18.27
CA ARG A 227 -11.64 -21.43 16.97
C ARG A 227 -10.76 -20.73 15.94
N GLU A 228 -10.45 -21.46 14.88
CA GLU A 228 -9.85 -20.88 13.68
C GLU A 228 -10.83 -19.85 13.09
N LEU A 229 -10.37 -18.61 12.96
CA LEU A 229 -11.10 -17.56 12.28
C LEU A 229 -10.38 -17.23 10.99
N LYS A 230 -11.14 -17.27 9.91
CA LYS A 230 -10.77 -16.69 8.63
C LYS A 230 -11.99 -16.02 8.04
N LYS A 231 -11.80 -14.85 7.45
CA LYS A 231 -12.88 -14.11 6.80
C LYS A 231 -12.38 -13.56 5.48
N GLN A 232 -13.29 -13.48 4.53
CA GLN A 232 -13.13 -12.72 3.31
C GLN A 232 -14.26 -11.71 3.26
N MET A 233 -13.96 -10.49 2.82
CA MET A 233 -14.96 -9.51 2.46
C MET A 233 -14.48 -8.64 1.31
N THR A 234 -15.43 -8.18 0.51
CA THR A 234 -15.21 -7.11 -0.46
C THR A 234 -15.37 -5.77 0.25
N PHE A 235 -14.40 -4.89 0.10
CA PHE A 235 -14.35 -3.55 0.66
C PHE A 235 -14.19 -2.54 -0.47
N GLU A 236 -14.90 -1.42 -0.41
CA GLU A 236 -14.79 -0.34 -1.38
C GLU A 236 -14.22 0.89 -0.67
N THR A 237 -13.19 1.51 -1.25
CA THR A 237 -12.70 2.82 -0.82
C THR A 237 -13.72 3.90 -1.18
N ARG A 238 -13.51 5.13 -0.69
CA ARG A 238 -14.47 6.22 -0.94
C ARG A 238 -14.54 6.63 -2.42
N GLY A 239 -13.47 6.44 -3.17
CA GLY A 239 -13.35 6.69 -4.61
C GLY A 239 -13.73 5.50 -5.48
N GLY A 240 -14.15 4.37 -4.89
CA GLY A 240 -14.71 3.23 -5.62
C GLY A 240 -13.74 2.10 -5.94
N GLN A 241 -12.48 2.16 -5.48
CA GLN A 241 -11.56 1.03 -5.63
C GLN A 241 -12.03 -0.14 -4.77
N THR A 242 -12.21 -1.28 -5.41
CA THR A 242 -12.65 -2.52 -4.74
C THR A 242 -11.45 -3.36 -4.32
N PHE A 243 -11.47 -3.82 -3.07
CA PHE A 243 -10.49 -4.72 -2.46
C PHE A 243 -11.18 -5.98 -1.94
N GLU A 244 -10.59 -7.13 -2.22
CA GLU A 244 -10.83 -8.39 -1.54
C GLU A 244 -9.90 -8.48 -0.32
N ILE A 245 -10.46 -8.32 0.88
CA ILE A 245 -9.71 -8.34 2.13
C ILE A 245 -9.92 -9.69 2.82
N PHE A 246 -8.81 -10.37 3.08
CA PHE A 246 -8.76 -11.62 3.83
C PHE A 246 -8.18 -11.35 5.22
N SER A 247 -8.77 -11.93 6.25
CA SER A 247 -8.21 -11.92 7.61
C SER A 247 -8.09 -13.32 8.16
N LYS A 248 -7.12 -13.52 9.07
CA LYS A 248 -7.07 -14.70 9.94
C LYS A 248 -6.61 -14.35 11.35
N ASN A 249 -6.94 -15.23 12.31
CA ASN A 249 -6.37 -15.21 13.65
C ASN A 249 -5.19 -16.20 13.80
N GLU A 250 -4.54 -16.18 14.97
CA GLU A 250 -3.42 -17.09 15.32
C GLU A 250 -3.78 -18.58 15.32
N ASN A 251 -5.08 -18.91 15.36
CA ASN A 251 -5.54 -20.30 15.40
C ASN A 251 -5.61 -20.94 14.00
N TYR A 252 -5.61 -20.15 12.92
CA TYR A 252 -5.55 -20.70 11.56
C TYR A 252 -4.09 -20.99 11.15
N ARG A 253 -3.63 -22.22 11.38
CA ARG A 253 -2.21 -22.63 11.33
C ARG A 253 -1.78 -23.32 10.02
N LYS A 254 -2.20 -22.78 8.88
CA LYS A 254 -1.82 -23.26 7.55
C LYS A 254 -1.24 -22.11 6.71
N ASP A 255 -0.60 -22.45 5.58
CA ASP A 255 -0.21 -21.45 4.57
C ASP A 255 -1.48 -20.72 4.08
N PHE A 256 -1.60 -19.46 4.51
CA PHE A 256 -2.79 -18.65 4.26
C PHE A 256 -2.96 -18.33 2.77
N TYR A 257 -1.85 -18.21 2.04
CA TYR A 257 -1.89 -17.92 0.61
C TYR A 257 -2.37 -19.14 -0.17
N ALA A 258 -1.75 -20.29 0.07
CA ALA A 258 -2.10 -21.53 -0.64
C ALA A 258 -3.51 -22.05 -0.30
N ASN A 259 -3.98 -21.85 0.94
CA ASN A 259 -5.24 -22.44 1.40
C ASN A 259 -6.43 -21.47 1.39
N VAL A 260 -6.21 -20.17 1.22
CA VAL A 260 -7.28 -19.16 1.25
C VAL A 260 -7.20 -18.20 0.06
N VAL A 261 -6.08 -17.46 -0.08
CA VAL A 261 -5.98 -16.38 -1.07
C VAL A 261 -6.00 -16.93 -2.51
N ALA A 262 -5.06 -17.79 -2.89
CA ALA A 262 -4.97 -18.33 -4.24
C ALA A 262 -6.23 -19.15 -4.64
N PRO A 263 -6.82 -19.99 -3.77
CA PRO A 263 -8.10 -20.65 -4.04
C PRO A 263 -9.28 -19.70 -4.26
N TYR A 264 -9.33 -18.58 -3.54
CA TYR A 264 -10.39 -17.57 -3.70
C TYR A 264 -10.25 -16.85 -5.04
N LEU A 265 -9.03 -16.36 -5.35
CA LEU A 265 -8.72 -15.66 -6.60
C LEU A 265 -8.72 -16.61 -7.82
N LYS A 266 -8.70 -17.92 -7.57
CA LYS A 266 -8.68 -18.98 -8.58
C LYS A 266 -7.50 -18.85 -9.55
N GLN A 267 -6.35 -18.41 -9.08
CA GLN A 267 -5.15 -18.27 -9.90
C GLN A 267 -3.93 -18.65 -9.09
N ASP A 268 -2.91 -19.12 -9.79
CA ASP A 268 -1.58 -19.27 -9.22
C ASP A 268 -1.12 -17.91 -8.70
N PHE A 269 -0.31 -17.90 -7.65
CA PHE A 269 0.04 -16.71 -6.91
C PHE A 269 1.52 -16.72 -6.57
N VAL A 270 2.21 -15.59 -6.75
CA VAL A 270 3.61 -15.40 -6.35
C VAL A 270 3.74 -14.23 -5.39
N LEU A 271 4.54 -14.41 -4.34
CA LEU A 271 4.69 -13.44 -3.26
C LEU A 271 6.16 -13.07 -3.00
N GLU A 272 6.49 -11.79 -3.04
CA GLU A 272 7.69 -11.25 -2.39
C GLU A 272 7.43 -11.22 -0.88
N SER A 273 8.25 -11.95 -0.11
CA SER A 273 7.99 -12.08 1.32
C SER A 273 9.25 -12.28 2.15
N TRP A 274 9.25 -11.63 3.30
CA TRP A 274 10.36 -11.69 4.23
C TRP A 274 10.66 -13.10 4.76
N VAL A 275 11.94 -13.42 4.85
CA VAL A 275 12.45 -14.62 5.53
C VAL A 275 13.37 -14.25 6.68
N ARG A 276 13.10 -14.83 7.85
CA ARG A 276 13.95 -14.69 9.04
C ARG A 276 14.99 -15.82 9.05
N GLN A 277 16.14 -15.56 8.41
CA GLN A 277 17.22 -16.52 8.12
C GLN A 277 17.68 -17.42 9.28
N TYR A 278 17.53 -16.99 10.54
CA TYR A 278 18.08 -17.72 11.68
C TYR A 278 17.13 -18.78 12.27
N LYS A 279 15.85 -18.84 11.84
CA LYS A 279 14.89 -19.86 12.33
C LYS A 279 14.50 -20.90 11.29
N VAL A 280 14.70 -20.64 10.00
CA VAL A 280 14.27 -21.52 8.89
C VAL A 280 15.35 -21.50 7.79
N LYS A 281 15.59 -22.63 7.13
CA LYS A 281 16.48 -22.73 5.97
C LYS A 281 15.77 -22.15 4.72
N GLY A 282 15.76 -20.82 4.58
CA GLY A 282 15.31 -20.16 3.34
C GLY A 282 13.80 -19.94 3.23
N LEU A 283 13.32 -19.77 1.99
CA LEU A 283 11.91 -19.54 1.67
C LEU A 283 11.05 -20.75 2.06
N GLN A 284 9.76 -20.51 2.26
CA GLN A 284 8.79 -21.60 2.37
C GLN A 284 8.75 -22.33 1.01
N GLU A 285 8.71 -23.66 1.04
CA GLU A 285 8.58 -24.49 -0.17
C GLU A 285 7.36 -24.07 -1.01
N ALA A 286 7.50 -24.17 -2.33
CA ALA A 286 6.40 -23.91 -3.26
C ALA A 286 5.24 -24.87 -2.97
N ASP A 287 4.01 -24.34 -2.90
CA ASP A 287 2.82 -25.18 -2.80
C ASP A 287 2.32 -25.43 -4.22
N CYS A 288 2.64 -26.62 -4.74
CA CYS A 288 2.35 -27.00 -6.12
C CYS A 288 1.28 -28.10 -6.22
N ASP A 289 0.93 -28.71 -5.09
CA ASP A 289 -0.06 -29.81 -5.01
C ASP A 289 -1.50 -29.28 -4.99
N ASN A 290 -1.70 -28.04 -4.56
CA ASN A 290 -3.01 -27.40 -4.64
C ASN A 290 -3.39 -27.10 -6.10
N ARG A 291 -4.71 -26.96 -6.32
CA ARG A 291 -5.26 -26.58 -7.63
C ARG A 291 -4.65 -25.29 -8.20
N TYR A 292 -4.23 -24.39 -7.33
CA TYR A 292 -3.56 -23.15 -7.69
C TYR A 292 -2.24 -23.10 -6.95
N LYS A 293 -1.16 -22.92 -7.71
CA LYS A 293 0.19 -22.89 -7.17
C LYS A 293 0.40 -21.64 -6.34
N THR A 294 1.14 -21.77 -5.24
CA THR A 294 1.61 -20.62 -4.48
C THR A 294 3.13 -20.67 -4.40
N LEU A 295 3.75 -19.65 -4.97
CA LEU A 295 5.19 -19.52 -5.15
C LEU A 295 5.72 -18.34 -4.36
N SER A 296 7.02 -18.32 -4.13
CA SER A 296 7.71 -17.17 -3.54
C SER A 296 8.60 -16.52 -4.59
N ASN A 297 8.70 -15.19 -4.56
CA ASN A 297 9.74 -14.48 -5.30
C ASN A 297 11.07 -14.59 -4.53
N GLU A 298 12.17 -14.67 -5.28
CA GLU A 298 13.53 -14.80 -4.77
C GLU A 298 14.38 -13.55 -5.03
N VAL A 299 14.16 -12.91 -6.18
CA VAL A 299 14.93 -11.75 -6.62
C VAL A 299 13.98 -10.75 -7.26
N VAL A 300 14.05 -9.50 -6.80
CA VAL A 300 13.37 -8.37 -7.45
C VAL A 300 14.37 -7.48 -8.15
N LYS A 301 13.92 -6.85 -9.24
CA LYS A 301 14.65 -5.83 -9.97
C LYS A 301 13.70 -4.71 -10.38
N PHE A 302 13.80 -3.57 -9.69
CA PHE A 302 13.12 -2.35 -10.10
C PHE A 302 14.10 -1.39 -10.75
N THR A 303 13.63 -0.63 -11.72
CA THR A 303 14.40 0.42 -12.39
C THR A 303 13.61 1.72 -12.40
N GLY A 304 14.29 2.84 -12.17
CA GLY A 304 13.70 4.16 -12.23
C GLY A 304 14.74 5.19 -12.61
N TYR A 305 14.33 6.46 -12.71
CA TYR A 305 15.23 7.55 -13.04
C TYR A 305 15.32 8.53 -11.88
N GLN A 306 16.54 8.95 -11.54
CA GLN A 306 16.80 10.02 -10.58
C GLN A 306 17.76 11.02 -11.23
N ASP A 307 17.38 12.29 -11.31
CA ASP A 307 18.15 13.33 -12.02
C ASP A 307 18.60 12.91 -13.45
N ASP A 308 17.67 12.31 -14.22
CA ASP A 308 17.89 11.72 -15.56
C ASP A 308 18.87 10.52 -15.62
N GLU A 309 19.37 10.04 -14.48
CA GLU A 309 20.20 8.85 -14.39
C GLU A 309 19.34 7.60 -14.12
N LEU A 310 19.57 6.53 -14.89
CA LEU A 310 18.92 5.25 -14.65
C LEU A 310 19.49 4.61 -13.37
N ILE A 311 18.62 4.42 -12.38
CA ILE A 311 18.92 3.70 -11.15
C ILE A 311 18.29 2.31 -11.21
N GLU A 312 19.05 1.30 -10.80
CA GLU A 312 18.61 -0.09 -10.73
C GLU A 312 18.70 -0.61 -9.30
N PHE A 313 17.62 -1.21 -8.82
CA PHE A 313 17.50 -1.86 -7.53
C PHE A 313 17.29 -3.36 -7.71
N GLU A 314 18.38 -4.14 -7.72
CA GLU A 314 18.33 -5.60 -7.76
C GLU A 314 18.69 -6.20 -6.40
N TYR A 315 17.74 -6.89 -5.75
CA TYR A 315 17.98 -7.48 -4.44
C TYR A 315 17.18 -8.76 -4.19
N ARG A 316 17.69 -9.59 -3.28
CA ARG A 316 17.05 -10.85 -2.88
C ARG A 316 16.01 -10.62 -1.81
N TYR A 317 15.03 -11.52 -1.73
CA TYR A 317 13.99 -11.58 -0.68
C TYR A 317 14.50 -11.40 0.77
N THR A 318 15.75 -11.77 1.03
CA THR A 318 16.40 -11.58 2.34
C THR A 318 16.62 -10.12 2.75
N LYS A 319 16.49 -9.20 1.79
CA LYS A 319 16.60 -7.74 1.96
C LYS A 319 15.26 -7.04 1.83
N ASP A 320 14.16 -7.77 1.77
CA ASP A 320 12.81 -7.20 1.73
C ASP A 320 11.99 -7.64 2.93
N HIS A 321 11.33 -6.68 3.58
CA HIS A 321 10.31 -6.93 4.60
C HIS A 321 8.90 -6.77 4.04
N SER A 322 8.77 -6.23 2.83
CA SER A 322 7.52 -6.09 2.11
C SER A 322 6.87 -7.45 1.91
N LYS A 323 5.55 -7.44 1.85
CA LYS A 323 4.74 -8.63 1.59
C LYS A 323 3.71 -8.24 0.56
N TYR A 324 4.10 -8.41 -0.69
CA TYR A 324 3.23 -8.13 -1.81
C TYR A 324 3.38 -9.23 -2.84
N GLY A 325 2.33 -9.45 -3.61
CA GLY A 325 2.30 -10.52 -4.58
C GLY A 325 1.27 -10.28 -5.64
N ILE A 326 1.34 -11.10 -6.68
CA ILE A 326 0.47 -11.01 -7.83
C ILE A 326 -0.07 -12.37 -8.20
N THR A 327 -1.26 -12.40 -8.79
CA THR A 327 -1.72 -13.58 -9.50
C THR A 327 -0.86 -13.81 -10.74
N LEU A 328 -0.58 -15.06 -11.08
CA LEU A 328 0.11 -15.41 -12.31
C LEU A 328 -0.91 -15.65 -13.43
N PRO A 329 -0.53 -15.36 -14.70
CA PRO A 329 -1.31 -15.82 -15.84
C PRO A 329 -1.41 -17.35 -15.75
N ARG A 330 -2.60 -17.91 -15.99
CA ARG A 330 -2.69 -19.36 -16.15
C ARG A 330 -2.03 -19.71 -17.47
N ASP A 331 -0.94 -20.47 -17.41
CA ASP A 331 -0.37 -21.04 -18.62
C ASP A 331 -1.44 -21.88 -19.31
N SER A 332 -1.63 -21.61 -20.60
CA SER A 332 -2.41 -22.50 -21.46
C SER A 332 -1.60 -23.78 -21.61
N ALA A 333 -1.75 -24.72 -20.67
CA ALA A 333 -1.26 -26.10 -20.71
C ALA A 333 -0.02 -26.36 -21.59
N SER A 334 1.13 -26.61 -20.95
CA SER A 334 2.29 -27.33 -21.51
C SER A 334 2.87 -26.83 -22.82
N ALA A 335 3.93 -26.03 -22.74
CA ALA A 335 5.08 -26.16 -23.63
C ALA A 335 6.32 -25.74 -22.85
N GLY A 336 7.14 -26.72 -22.47
CA GLY A 336 8.46 -26.45 -21.92
C GLY A 336 9.25 -25.57 -22.88
N ALA A 337 9.59 -24.38 -22.42
CA ALA A 337 10.63 -23.56 -23.03
C ALA A 337 11.14 -22.61 -21.95
N SER A 338 12.42 -22.74 -21.65
CA SER A 338 13.23 -21.75 -20.94
C SER A 338 12.96 -20.36 -21.53
N PHE A 339 12.38 -19.46 -20.74
CA PHE A 339 12.20 -18.07 -21.11
C PHE A 339 13.32 -17.23 -20.49
N ILE A 340 14.50 -17.27 -21.11
CA ILE A 340 15.38 -16.10 -21.13
C ILE A 340 14.87 -15.23 -22.28
N THR A 341 14.03 -14.25 -21.97
CA THR A 341 13.71 -13.17 -22.89
C THR A 341 14.30 -11.88 -22.36
N ASN A 342 15.42 -11.52 -22.98
CA ASN A 342 16.05 -10.22 -22.87
C ASN A 342 15.15 -9.22 -23.61
N THR A 343 14.23 -8.58 -22.89
CA THR A 343 13.33 -7.57 -23.46
C THR A 343 13.63 -6.24 -22.80
N GLN A 344 14.56 -5.49 -23.40
CA GLN A 344 14.63 -4.04 -23.18
C GLN A 344 13.40 -3.41 -23.84
N HIS A 345 12.32 -3.25 -23.08
CA HIS A 345 11.28 -2.29 -23.43
C HIS A 345 11.68 -0.93 -22.87
N THR A 346 12.18 -0.08 -23.76
CA THR A 346 12.33 1.35 -23.50
C THR A 346 10.93 1.95 -23.42
N LEU A 347 10.51 2.38 -22.23
CA LEU A 347 9.36 3.27 -22.07
C LEU A 347 9.60 4.52 -22.93
N LYS A 348 8.77 4.71 -23.95
CA LYS A 348 8.69 5.94 -24.75
C LYS A 348 7.33 6.58 -24.53
N GLY A 349 7.33 7.73 -23.89
CA GLY A 349 6.20 8.67 -23.79
C GLY A 349 6.45 9.65 -22.66
N GLN A 350 7.13 10.78 -22.90
CA GLN A 350 6.59 12.08 -23.36
C GLN A 350 6.50 13.11 -22.23
N ILE A 351 7.64 13.76 -21.99
CA ILE A 351 7.86 15.19 -21.73
C ILE A 351 6.60 16.00 -21.35
N PHE A 352 6.48 16.35 -20.07
CA PHE A 352 6.23 17.72 -19.65
C PHE A 352 7.20 18.09 -18.52
N ALA A 353 8.15 18.96 -18.84
CA ALA A 353 8.97 19.63 -17.84
C ALA A 353 8.07 20.51 -16.97
N SER A 354 8.00 20.20 -15.68
CA SER A 354 7.58 21.14 -14.64
C SER A 354 8.82 21.84 -14.11
N ASN A 355 8.79 23.17 -14.14
CA ASN A 355 9.92 24.04 -13.80
C ASN A 355 10.30 23.97 -12.31
N GLN A 356 11.61 23.88 -12.10
CA GLN A 356 12.43 24.49 -11.04
C GLN A 356 12.09 24.21 -9.56
N HIS A 357 12.97 23.43 -8.93
CA HIS A 357 13.66 23.88 -7.72
C HIS A 357 15.11 23.39 -7.66
N SER A 358 16.03 24.23 -8.11
CA SER A 358 17.45 24.08 -7.79
C SER A 358 17.68 24.43 -6.31
N ARG A 359 18.06 23.47 -5.46
CA ARG A 359 18.68 23.77 -4.17
C ARG A 359 20.19 23.92 -4.37
N LYS A 360 20.67 25.17 -4.34
CA LYS A 360 22.10 25.47 -4.15
C LYS A 360 22.44 25.25 -2.68
N ARG A 361 23.51 24.48 -2.47
CA ARG A 361 24.26 24.35 -1.21
C ARG A 361 24.86 25.72 -0.85
N GLU A 362 24.68 26.15 0.41
CA GLU A 362 25.23 27.40 0.93
C GLU A 362 26.76 27.33 1.05
N GLU A 363 27.45 28.31 0.47
CA GLU A 363 28.77 28.76 0.91
C GLU A 363 28.84 30.30 0.85
N GLN A 364 29.56 30.86 1.81
CA GLN A 364 29.53 32.25 2.27
C GLN A 364 30.36 33.26 1.42
N VAL A 365 29.76 34.44 1.20
CA VAL A 365 30.32 35.83 1.19
C VAL A 365 31.30 36.26 0.05
N PHE A 366 30.89 37.25 -0.78
CA PHE A 366 31.42 38.63 -0.89
C PHE A 366 30.70 39.45 -1.99
N ILE A 367 30.85 40.78 -1.92
CA ILE A 367 29.98 41.90 -2.37
C ILE A 367 30.16 42.35 -3.84
N GLY A 368 29.09 42.93 -4.41
CA GLY A 368 29.08 43.89 -5.54
C GLY A 368 28.13 43.43 -6.66
N GLY A 369 27.20 44.20 -7.23
CA GLY A 369 26.96 45.63 -7.33
C GLY A 369 26.47 45.91 -8.76
N ASP A 370 25.42 46.72 -8.90
CA ASP A 370 24.93 47.40 -10.12
C ASP A 370 24.22 46.54 -11.20
N ASP A 371 23.33 47.03 -12.06
CA ASP A 371 22.29 48.07 -12.16
C ASP A 371 21.59 47.79 -13.53
N GLU A 372 20.54 48.54 -13.87
CA GLU A 372 19.93 48.72 -15.21
C GLU A 372 18.68 47.89 -15.60
N THR A 373 17.52 48.43 -15.18
CA THR A 373 16.45 49.08 -15.98
C THR A 373 16.06 48.65 -17.41
N MET A 374 14.75 48.91 -17.70
CA MET A 374 14.07 49.22 -18.99
C MET A 374 13.54 48.03 -19.81
N ASP A 375 12.39 48.06 -20.51
CA ASP A 375 11.25 48.99 -20.62
C ASP A 375 10.14 48.28 -21.46
N ASP A 376 8.97 48.89 -21.45
CA ASP A 376 7.64 48.60 -21.98
C ASP A 376 7.45 47.97 -23.38
N GLY A 377 6.26 47.36 -23.56
CA GLY A 377 5.75 47.01 -24.88
C GLY A 377 4.33 46.44 -24.92
N LYS A 378 3.31 47.23 -24.57
CA LYS A 378 1.89 46.94 -24.89
C LYS A 378 1.67 46.83 -26.40
N LEU A 379 0.79 45.91 -26.83
CA LEU A 379 -0.11 46.20 -27.96
C LEU A 379 -1.40 45.38 -27.91
N LEU A 380 -2.49 46.13 -28.09
CA LEU A 380 -3.89 45.77 -28.09
C LEU A 380 -4.29 45.05 -29.39
N GLY A 381 -5.36 44.25 -29.32
CA GLY A 381 -6.41 44.38 -30.32
C GLY A 381 -7.14 43.12 -30.79
N ARG A 382 -8.40 43.04 -30.33
CA ARG A 382 -9.63 43.01 -31.15
C ARG A 382 -10.35 41.65 -31.35
N LYS A 383 -11.51 41.60 -30.69
CA LYS A 383 -12.68 40.72 -30.85
C LYS A 383 -13.17 40.59 -32.31
N ARG A 384 -13.78 39.44 -32.61
CA ARG A 384 -14.96 39.31 -33.48
C ARG A 384 -15.82 38.10 -33.05
N ASN A 385 -17.12 38.35 -32.84
CA ASN A 385 -18.20 37.38 -32.62
C ASN A 385 -18.69 36.78 -33.94
N ARG A 386 -19.25 35.55 -33.90
CA ARG A 386 -20.45 35.14 -34.65
C ARG A 386 -21.03 33.81 -34.13
N ASP A 387 -22.17 33.93 -33.45
CA ASP A 387 -23.46 33.21 -33.55
C ASP A 387 -23.47 31.83 -34.26
N GLU A 388 -23.83 30.76 -33.55
CA GLU A 388 -25.17 30.08 -33.49
C GLU A 388 -25.43 29.15 -34.69
N ASP A 389 -25.59 27.84 -34.42
CA ASP A 389 -26.80 27.10 -34.78
C ASP A 389 -26.83 25.68 -34.19
N SER A 390 -27.98 25.37 -33.60
CA SER A 390 -28.42 24.11 -33.02
C SER A 390 -29.11 23.23 -34.07
N GLU A 391 -28.97 21.89 -33.99
CA GLU A 391 -30.05 20.95 -34.37
C GLU A 391 -29.70 19.47 -34.04
N GLU A 392 -30.48 18.88 -33.13
CA GLU A 392 -30.90 17.47 -33.06
C GLU A 392 -32.46 17.52 -32.94
N PRO A 393 -33.28 16.45 -33.04
CA PRO A 393 -32.99 15.01 -33.11
C PRO A 393 -33.88 14.22 -34.12
N THR A 394 -33.66 12.92 -34.35
CA THR A 394 -34.80 11.99 -34.59
C THR A 394 -34.49 10.53 -34.26
N SER A 395 -35.48 9.91 -33.64
CA SER A 395 -35.58 8.53 -33.20
C SER A 395 -36.15 7.59 -34.27
N ARG A 396 -35.77 6.30 -34.26
CA ARG A 396 -36.59 5.21 -34.83
C ARG A 396 -36.24 3.84 -34.24
N LYS A 397 -37.21 3.25 -33.52
CA LYS A 397 -37.28 1.84 -33.08
C LYS A 397 -37.86 0.95 -34.19
N ARG A 398 -37.34 -0.28 -34.35
CA ARG A 398 -37.95 -1.55 -34.85
C ARG A 398 -36.84 -2.61 -34.85
N LYS A 399 -37.00 -3.91 -34.63
CA LYS A 399 -37.97 -4.85 -34.03
C LYS A 399 -37.19 -6.20 -34.03
N ARG A 400 -37.38 -7.04 -33.01
CA ARG A 400 -36.73 -8.36 -32.84
C ARG A 400 -37.07 -9.34 -33.98
N GLU A 401 -36.12 -10.22 -34.29
CA GLU A 401 -36.36 -11.61 -34.71
C GLU A 401 -35.17 -12.50 -34.34
N ASP A 402 -35.49 -13.74 -33.96
CA ASP A 402 -34.69 -14.70 -33.21
C ASP A 402 -33.71 -15.53 -34.07
N GLY A 403 -32.69 -16.07 -33.40
CA GLY A 403 -32.14 -17.40 -33.72
C GLY A 403 -30.77 -17.46 -34.37
N LYS A 404 -29.71 -17.46 -33.56
CA LYS A 404 -28.50 -18.27 -33.83
C LYS A 404 -27.74 -18.58 -32.55
N THR A 405 -27.73 -19.86 -32.20
CA THR A 405 -26.83 -20.48 -31.23
C THR A 405 -25.38 -20.28 -31.67
N SER A 406 -24.62 -19.49 -30.91
CA SER A 406 -23.16 -19.54 -30.94
C SER A 406 -22.65 -19.84 -29.54
N SER A 407 -22.00 -21.00 -29.44
CA SER A 407 -21.17 -21.43 -28.32
C SER A 407 -20.34 -20.29 -27.73
N LYS A 408 -20.78 -19.77 -26.58
CA LYS A 408 -19.89 -18.95 -25.74
C LYS A 408 -18.85 -19.91 -25.15
N LYS A 409 -17.65 -19.94 -25.71
CA LYS A 409 -16.47 -20.40 -24.99
C LYS A 409 -16.44 -19.65 -23.64
N PRO A 410 -16.12 -20.29 -22.50
CA PRO A 410 -15.93 -19.56 -21.27
C PRO A 410 -14.84 -18.53 -21.51
N LYS A 411 -15.13 -17.24 -21.27
CA LYS A 411 -14.09 -16.20 -21.24
C LYS A 411 -13.19 -16.57 -20.05
N VAL A 412 -11.97 -17.01 -20.32
CA VAL A 412 -10.97 -17.25 -19.28
C VAL A 412 -10.65 -15.87 -18.71
N ILE A 413 -11.05 -15.63 -17.46
CA ILE A 413 -10.73 -14.39 -16.77
C ILE A 413 -9.35 -14.60 -16.15
N HIS A 414 -8.36 -13.85 -16.64
CA HIS A 414 -7.07 -13.70 -15.99
C HIS A 414 -7.15 -12.39 -15.22
N GLU A 415 -7.56 -12.46 -13.94
CA GLU A 415 -7.66 -11.28 -13.10
C GLU A 415 -6.24 -10.92 -12.66
N LYS A 416 -5.83 -9.68 -12.96
CA LYS A 416 -4.52 -9.10 -12.64
C LYS A 416 -4.57 -8.52 -11.23
N TYR A 417 -4.63 -9.40 -10.23
CA TYR A 417 -4.67 -8.98 -8.84
C TYR A 417 -3.28 -8.67 -8.32
N VAL A 418 -3.16 -7.55 -7.64
CA VAL A 418 -2.07 -7.23 -6.73
C VAL A 418 -2.58 -7.42 -5.31
N CYS A 419 -1.80 -8.09 -4.48
CA CYS A 419 -2.11 -8.32 -3.07
C CYS A 419 -1.02 -7.76 -2.18
N ILE A 420 -1.38 -6.95 -1.19
CA ILE A 420 -0.52 -6.37 -0.16
C ILE A 420 -0.88 -6.99 1.19
N SER A 421 0.08 -7.24 2.09
CA SER A 421 -0.17 -8.10 3.24
C SER A 421 0.58 -7.76 4.52
N ASP A 422 -0.05 -8.08 5.65
CA ASP A 422 0.57 -8.14 6.97
C ASP A 422 1.49 -9.37 7.12
N LEU A 423 1.12 -10.49 6.48
CA LEU A 423 1.71 -11.82 6.70
C LEU A 423 2.76 -12.15 5.64
N ASN A 424 3.98 -12.54 6.02
CA ASN A 424 4.84 -13.25 5.07
C ASN A 424 4.41 -14.73 4.97
N ARG A 425 5.01 -15.49 4.04
CA ARG A 425 4.62 -16.89 3.77
C ARG A 425 5.28 -17.91 4.71
N GLN A 426 6.17 -17.50 5.59
CA GLN A 426 6.94 -18.42 6.45
C GLN A 426 6.04 -19.21 7.41
N PRO A 427 6.39 -20.47 7.76
CA PRO A 427 5.65 -21.27 8.75
C PRO A 427 5.46 -20.58 10.11
N SER A 428 6.44 -19.76 10.51
CA SER A 428 6.34 -18.96 11.73
C SER A 428 5.15 -17.98 11.75
N GLN A 429 4.58 -17.64 10.60
CA GLN A 429 3.40 -16.77 10.48
C GLN A 429 2.09 -17.57 10.44
N TRP A 430 2.13 -18.90 10.37
CA TRP A 430 0.92 -19.72 10.42
C TRP A 430 0.20 -19.54 11.75
N GLU A 431 0.94 -19.39 12.84
CA GLU A 431 0.36 -19.18 14.18
C GLU A 431 0.14 -17.71 14.53
N ARG A 432 0.01 -16.84 13.53
CA ARG A 432 -0.17 -15.39 13.72
C ARG A 432 -1.37 -14.89 12.95
N GLY A 433 -2.05 -13.89 13.51
CA GLY A 433 -3.13 -13.19 12.81
C GLY A 433 -2.61 -12.15 11.81
N GLY A 434 -3.47 -11.67 10.94
CA GLY A 434 -3.12 -10.62 9.97
C GLY A 434 -4.08 -10.56 8.80
N LEU A 435 -3.92 -9.52 7.98
CA LEU A 435 -4.76 -9.25 6.81
C LEU A 435 -3.96 -9.33 5.51
N VAL A 436 -4.67 -9.63 4.41
CA VAL A 436 -4.22 -9.56 3.02
C VAL A 436 -5.24 -8.74 2.24
N TYR A 437 -4.80 -7.73 1.49
CA TYR A 437 -5.63 -6.85 0.68
C TYR A 437 -5.32 -7.11 -0.79
N CYS A 438 -6.26 -7.66 -1.55
CA CYS A 438 -6.09 -7.93 -2.96
C CYS A 438 -7.00 -7.03 -3.80
N PHE A 439 -6.51 -6.45 -4.88
CA PHE A 439 -7.30 -5.62 -5.78
C PHE A 439 -6.84 -5.79 -7.22
N TYR A 440 -7.76 -5.63 -8.16
CA TYR A 440 -7.41 -5.61 -9.57
C TYR A 440 -6.71 -4.29 -9.86
N ASN A 441 -5.51 -4.36 -10.44
CA ASN A 441 -4.83 -3.21 -11.00
C ASN A 441 -3.84 -3.69 -12.07
N GLU A 442 -4.06 -3.30 -13.31
CA GLU A 442 -3.30 -3.83 -14.45
C GLU A 442 -1.88 -3.25 -14.56
N GLY A 443 -1.73 -1.94 -14.30
CA GLY A 443 -0.44 -1.25 -14.37
C GLY A 443 0.54 -1.77 -13.32
N LEU A 444 0.15 -1.71 -12.04
CA LEU A 444 0.97 -2.19 -10.92
C LEU A 444 1.26 -3.70 -11.03
N TRP A 445 0.28 -4.50 -11.47
CA TRP A 445 0.52 -5.92 -11.72
C TRP A 445 1.60 -6.16 -12.76
N THR A 446 1.58 -5.38 -13.85
CA THR A 446 2.56 -5.50 -14.95
C THR A 446 3.96 -5.14 -14.47
N VAL A 447 4.08 -4.03 -13.73
CA VAL A 447 5.37 -3.60 -13.17
C VAL A 447 5.93 -4.63 -12.18
N ILE A 448 5.10 -5.16 -11.26
CA ILE A 448 5.55 -6.19 -10.31
C ILE A 448 5.95 -7.49 -11.04
N LYS A 449 5.18 -7.89 -12.06
CA LYS A 449 5.45 -9.08 -12.87
C LYS A 449 6.81 -9.00 -13.55
N GLU A 450 7.17 -7.83 -14.09
CA GLU A 450 8.46 -7.59 -14.73
C GLU A 450 9.61 -7.49 -13.71
N ALA A 451 9.32 -6.96 -12.52
CA ALA A 451 10.32 -6.84 -11.47
C ALA A 451 10.70 -8.19 -10.83
N PHE A 452 9.82 -9.19 -10.85
CA PHE A 452 10.08 -10.52 -10.31
C PHE A 452 10.95 -11.34 -11.28
N ILE A 453 12.27 -11.15 -11.17
CA ILE A 453 13.26 -11.78 -12.07
C ILE A 453 13.78 -13.14 -11.57
N GLY A 454 13.33 -13.59 -10.40
CA GLY A 454 13.62 -14.93 -9.90
C GLY A 454 12.46 -15.43 -9.07
N ILE A 455 11.71 -16.41 -9.56
CA ILE A 455 10.54 -16.99 -8.88
C ILE A 455 10.89 -18.44 -8.54
N GLN A 456 10.57 -18.85 -7.32
CA GLN A 456 10.69 -20.23 -6.87
C GLN A 456 9.91 -21.17 -7.80
N GLU A 457 10.55 -22.26 -8.21
CA GLU A 457 9.94 -23.28 -9.06
C GLU A 457 9.29 -24.40 -8.23
N CYS A 458 8.37 -25.14 -8.85
CA CYS A 458 7.94 -26.42 -8.31
C CYS A 458 9.06 -27.44 -8.55
N GLU A 459 9.37 -28.28 -7.57
CA GLU A 459 10.25 -29.42 -7.81
C GLU A 459 9.62 -30.33 -8.87
N GLU A 460 10.36 -30.67 -9.93
CA GLU A 460 9.95 -31.71 -10.86
C GLU A 460 10.13 -33.06 -10.15
N GLU A 461 9.07 -33.88 -10.09
CA GLU A 461 9.24 -35.27 -9.68
C GLU A 461 10.15 -35.93 -10.71
N ASP A 462 11.41 -36.21 -10.34
CA ASP A 462 12.28 -37.07 -11.14
C ASP A 462 11.54 -38.40 -11.35
N GLU A 463 11.04 -38.64 -12.57
CA GLU A 463 10.58 -39.96 -12.98
C GLU A 463 11.77 -40.90 -12.81
N LEU A 464 11.77 -41.67 -11.72
CA LEU A 464 12.65 -42.80 -11.53
C LEU A 464 12.45 -43.72 -12.73
N GLU A 465 13.33 -43.64 -13.72
CA GLU A 465 13.48 -44.66 -14.75
C GLU A 465 13.74 -45.98 -14.02
N ILE A 466 12.68 -46.78 -13.87
CA ILE A 466 12.79 -48.18 -13.48
C ILE A 466 13.36 -48.88 -14.70
N ASP A 467 14.69 -48.94 -14.78
CA ASP A 467 15.40 -49.74 -15.77
C ASP A 467 15.06 -51.21 -15.50
N GLY A 468 14.41 -51.84 -16.49
CA GLY A 468 13.73 -53.15 -16.38
C GLY A 468 14.61 -54.36 -16.64
#